data_AF-A0A7S0A0L5-F1
#
_entry.id   AF-A0A7S0A0L5-F1
#
_cell.length_a   1.000
_cell.length_b   1.000
_cell.length_c   1.000
_cell.angle_alpha   90.00
_cell.angle_beta   90.00
_cell.angle_gamma   90.00
#
_symmetry.space_group_name_H-M   'P 1'
#
loop_
_entity.id
_entity.type
_entity.pdbx_description
1 polymer ?
#
loop_
_entity_poly.entity_id
_entity_poly.type
_entity_poly.pdbx_seq_one_letter_code
_entity_poly.pdbx_strand_id
1 'polypeptide(L)'
;ILAAATPPNQHLKILNPHLIVEGYPVYFTTEITPWGQNSGYCGVSSFGIGGTNARGEIVGRCQRGPEDTGRTLNDLKNDKVDFVTTSCPRCEGKMLYLCGTAVPQPLMQVPQSPSSIGFEDEGDKGLAKLGKYRSTLIRDEFADYSVCSDCYQDLMRGEFRCGSELQGVRNPNRTLYIRGTWDGFSSLEEMSEAETGSYTFNVALGETRCERFQILMERSRNHIIYPVRDGGDQTKRIHGPDQHGLDKYWMIDARDSDVAAGS
;
A
#
# COMPACT_ATOMS: atom_id res chain seq x y z
N ILE A 1 30.80 -7.74 -3.69
CA ILE A 1 29.78 -8.37 -4.57
C ILE A 1 28.72 -8.96 -3.65
N LEU A 2 27.48 -8.49 -3.74
CA LEU A 2 26.37 -8.96 -2.89
C LEU A 2 25.47 -9.93 -3.68
N ALA A 3 25.08 -11.03 -3.05
CA ALA A 3 24.06 -11.95 -3.55
C ALA A 3 22.94 -12.07 -2.51
N ALA A 4 21.70 -12.25 -2.95
CA ALA A 4 20.54 -12.39 -2.06
C ALA A 4 20.35 -13.83 -1.56
N ALA A 5 21.39 -14.38 -0.91
CA ALA A 5 21.36 -15.71 -0.34
C ALA A 5 22.24 -15.79 0.92
N THR A 6 21.81 -16.60 1.89
CA THR A 6 22.61 -16.92 3.08
C THR A 6 23.39 -18.22 2.84
N PRO A 7 24.71 -18.24 3.06
CA PRO A 7 25.49 -19.47 2.98
C PRO A 7 25.19 -20.43 4.15
N PRO A 8 25.54 -21.72 4.03
CA PRO A 8 25.36 -22.69 5.10
C PRO A 8 26.33 -22.47 6.26
N ASN A 9 25.84 -22.61 7.50
CA ASN A 9 26.67 -22.71 8.68
C ASN A 9 27.45 -24.02 8.66
N GLN A 10 28.77 -23.93 8.67
CA GLN A 10 29.61 -25.11 8.70
C GLN A 10 29.51 -25.77 10.08
N HIS A 11 29.51 -27.11 10.08
CA HIS A 11 29.44 -27.95 11.30
C HIS A 11 28.13 -27.90 12.10
N LEU A 12 27.10 -27.21 11.61
CA LEU A 12 25.78 -27.23 12.24
C LEU A 12 25.01 -28.50 11.85
N LYS A 13 25.23 -29.60 12.59
CA LYS A 13 24.50 -30.87 12.41
C LYS A 13 23.35 -31.04 13.40
N ILE A 14 23.55 -30.58 14.63
CA ILE A 14 22.61 -30.65 15.74
C ILE A 14 22.71 -29.31 16.47
N LEU A 15 21.57 -28.68 16.76
CA LEU A 15 21.54 -27.44 17.54
C LEU A 15 21.98 -27.70 18.98
N ASN A 16 22.63 -26.71 19.59
CA ASN A 16 23.03 -26.81 20.98
C ASN A 16 21.76 -26.97 21.86
N PRO A 17 21.67 -28.03 22.70
CA PRO A 17 20.48 -28.30 23.52
C PRO A 17 20.22 -27.22 24.58
N HIS A 18 21.19 -26.35 24.85
CA HIS A 18 21.04 -25.21 25.75
C HIS A 18 20.47 -23.95 25.05
N LEU A 19 20.22 -23.99 23.75
CA LEU A 19 19.55 -22.91 23.02
C LEU A 19 18.03 -23.13 23.04
N ILE A 20 17.29 -22.13 23.51
CA ILE A 20 15.83 -22.06 23.36
C ILE A 20 15.55 -21.30 22.07
N VAL A 21 14.99 -22.00 21.09
CA VAL A 21 14.66 -21.43 19.76
C VAL A 21 13.17 -21.17 19.58
N GLU A 22 12.34 -21.75 20.44
CA GLU A 22 10.89 -21.57 20.39
C GLU A 22 10.52 -20.11 20.63
N GLY A 23 9.75 -19.52 19.70
CA GLY A 23 9.37 -18.11 19.73
C GLY A 23 10.45 -17.13 19.24
N TYR A 24 11.66 -17.60 18.89
CA TYR A 24 12.69 -16.75 18.30
C TYR A 24 12.61 -16.81 16.76
N PRO A 25 12.41 -15.69 16.05
CA PRO A 25 12.25 -15.67 14.59
C PRO A 25 13.60 -15.87 13.89
N VAL A 26 14.11 -17.11 13.93
CA VAL A 26 15.39 -17.50 13.34
C VAL A 26 15.24 -18.72 12.46
N TYR A 27 15.99 -18.72 11.37
CA TYR A 27 16.20 -19.90 10.54
C TYR A 27 17.70 -20.18 10.46
N PHE A 28 18.15 -21.28 11.06
CA PHE A 28 19.56 -21.66 11.04
C PHE A 28 19.87 -22.40 9.73
N THR A 29 20.61 -21.77 8.83
CA THR A 29 20.86 -22.30 7.49
C THR A 29 21.92 -23.41 7.51
N THR A 30 21.57 -24.59 6.98
CA THR A 30 22.48 -25.73 6.74
C THR A 30 22.80 -25.93 5.25
N GLU A 31 22.12 -25.20 4.37
CA GLU A 31 22.35 -25.14 2.93
C GLU A 31 22.33 -23.69 2.44
N ILE A 32 22.63 -23.44 1.16
CA ILE A 32 22.47 -22.11 0.58
C ILE A 32 20.98 -21.78 0.52
N THR A 33 20.55 -20.77 1.27
CA THR A 33 19.14 -20.37 1.35
C THR A 33 18.93 -19.02 0.65
N PRO A 34 18.17 -18.95 -0.46
CA PRO A 34 17.85 -17.68 -1.11
C PRO A 34 16.92 -16.84 -0.23
N TRP A 35 17.07 -15.52 -0.26
CA TRP A 35 16.19 -14.61 0.50
C TRP A 35 14.83 -14.40 -0.18
N GLY A 36 14.70 -14.78 -1.46
CA GLY A 36 13.50 -14.55 -2.25
C GLY A 36 13.23 -13.06 -2.52
N GLN A 37 14.23 -12.20 -2.33
CA GLN A 37 14.16 -10.76 -2.49
C GLN A 37 15.40 -10.27 -3.25
N ASN A 38 15.27 -9.17 -3.97
CA ASN A 38 16.38 -8.57 -4.74
C ASN A 38 17.22 -7.55 -3.94
N SER A 39 16.85 -7.34 -2.68
CA SER A 39 17.56 -6.52 -1.72
C SER A 39 17.29 -7.07 -0.33
N GLY A 40 18.12 -6.69 0.64
CA GLY A 40 17.87 -7.04 2.02
C GLY A 40 18.82 -6.33 2.96
N TYR A 41 18.63 -6.61 4.24
CA TYR A 41 19.49 -6.12 5.31
C TYR A 41 20.08 -7.30 6.09
N CYS A 42 21.29 -7.13 6.59
CA CYS A 42 22.01 -8.13 7.35
C CYS A 42 22.73 -7.46 8.52
N GLY A 43 22.57 -8.03 9.71
CA GLY A 43 23.29 -7.62 10.91
C GLY A 43 24.52 -8.49 11.14
N VAL A 44 25.66 -7.87 11.43
CA VAL A 44 26.88 -8.55 11.89
C VAL A 44 27.12 -8.15 13.33
N SER A 45 27.25 -9.14 14.22
CA SER A 45 27.60 -8.91 15.63
C SER A 45 28.98 -9.50 15.93
N SER A 46 29.78 -8.80 16.73
CA SER A 46 31.09 -9.23 17.20
C SER A 46 31.23 -8.96 18.69
N PHE A 47 31.59 -9.99 19.45
CA PHE A 47 31.74 -9.93 20.91
C PHE A 47 33.18 -10.23 21.28
N GLY A 48 33.93 -9.22 21.75
CA GLY A 48 35.33 -9.35 22.09
C GLY A 48 35.53 -9.86 23.52
N ILE A 49 36.55 -10.70 23.73
CA ILE A 49 36.87 -11.24 25.06
C ILE A 49 37.20 -10.15 26.10
N GLY A 50 37.66 -8.97 25.66
CA GLY A 50 37.90 -7.80 26.50
C GLY A 50 36.63 -7.05 26.95
N GLY A 51 35.45 -7.52 26.56
CA GLY A 51 34.16 -6.94 26.96
C GLY A 51 33.60 -5.88 26.01
N THR A 52 34.38 -5.38 25.04
CA THR A 52 33.89 -4.46 24.01
C THR A 52 33.19 -5.24 22.90
N ASN A 53 31.94 -4.86 22.63
CA ASN A 53 31.08 -5.49 21.63
C ASN A 53 30.71 -4.49 20.53
N ALA A 54 30.53 -4.96 19.30
CA ALA A 54 30.13 -4.15 18.17
C ALA A 54 29.05 -4.85 17.33
N ARG A 55 28.15 -4.04 16.76
CA ARG A 55 27.14 -4.50 15.80
C ARG A 55 27.10 -3.55 14.60
N GLY A 56 27.09 -4.12 13.40
CA GLY A 56 26.94 -3.38 12.15
C GLY A 56 25.71 -3.88 11.41
N GLU A 57 24.97 -2.97 10.80
CA GLU A 57 23.85 -3.28 9.92
C GLU A 57 24.25 -2.93 8.48
N ILE A 58 23.99 -3.83 7.55
CA ILE A 58 24.31 -3.67 6.14
C ILE A 58 23.02 -3.81 5.35
N VAL A 59 22.66 -2.77 4.60
CA VAL A 59 21.56 -2.81 3.63
C VAL A 59 22.16 -2.80 2.24
N GLY A 60 21.68 -3.69 1.38
CA GLY A 60 22.21 -3.78 0.03
C GLY A 60 21.27 -4.45 -0.96
N ARG A 61 21.49 -4.11 -2.23
CA ARG A 61 20.85 -4.77 -3.37
C ARG A 61 21.67 -5.96 -3.83
N CYS A 62 21.00 -6.94 -4.41
CA CYS A 62 21.63 -8.05 -5.10
C CYS A 62 22.36 -7.53 -6.35
N GLN A 63 23.63 -7.90 -6.50
CA GLN A 63 24.50 -7.51 -7.61
C GLN A 63 24.82 -8.68 -8.54
N ARG A 64 24.42 -9.91 -8.18
CA ARG A 64 24.74 -11.12 -8.93
C ARG A 64 23.75 -12.24 -8.62
N GLY A 65 23.42 -13.04 -9.63
CA GLY A 65 22.49 -14.16 -9.51
C GLY A 65 21.10 -13.83 -10.11
N PRO A 66 20.11 -14.71 -9.94
CA PRO A 66 18.78 -14.54 -10.52
C PRO A 66 18.09 -13.24 -10.08
N GLU A 67 18.33 -12.81 -8.84
CA GLU A 67 17.73 -11.62 -8.23
C GLU A 67 18.55 -10.33 -8.46
N ASP A 68 19.54 -10.34 -9.36
CA ASP A 68 20.39 -9.16 -9.62
C ASP A 68 19.56 -7.96 -10.12
N THR A 69 19.73 -6.81 -9.46
CA THR A 69 19.02 -5.57 -9.81
C THR A 69 19.71 -4.76 -10.90
N GLY A 70 20.80 -5.26 -11.51
CA GLY A 70 21.59 -4.54 -12.53
C GLY A 70 20.77 -4.04 -13.73
N ARG A 71 19.81 -4.83 -14.22
CA ARG A 71 18.90 -4.42 -15.31
C ARG A 71 18.01 -3.25 -14.92
N THR A 72 17.31 -3.35 -13.79
CA THR A 72 16.44 -2.30 -13.25
C THR A 72 17.22 -1.00 -13.02
N LEU A 73 18.46 -1.09 -12.52
CA LEU A 73 19.30 0.08 -12.31
C LEU A 73 19.76 0.75 -13.61
N ASN A 74 19.98 -0.04 -14.67
CA ASN A 74 20.30 0.49 -15.98
C ASN A 74 19.08 1.18 -16.61
N ASP A 75 17.87 0.66 -16.39
CA ASP A 75 16.65 1.35 -16.81
C ASP A 75 16.45 2.68 -16.07
N LEU A 76 16.77 2.73 -14.77
CA LEU A 76 16.81 3.98 -13.98
C LEU A 76 17.84 4.99 -14.53
N LYS A 77 18.99 4.53 -15.04
CA LYS A 77 20.05 5.39 -15.60
C LYS A 77 19.75 5.90 -17.01
N ASN A 78 18.89 5.21 -17.76
CA ASN A 78 18.61 5.49 -19.17
C ASN A 78 17.44 6.46 -19.38
N ASP A 79 17.14 7.33 -18.42
CA ASP A 79 16.06 8.32 -18.50
C ASP A 79 14.66 7.72 -18.79
N LYS A 80 14.47 6.41 -18.56
CA LYS A 80 13.19 5.72 -18.77
C LYS A 80 12.20 5.87 -17.62
N VAL A 81 12.57 6.60 -16.57
CA VAL A 81 11.74 6.79 -15.38
C VAL A 81 11.19 8.20 -15.38
N ASP A 82 9.87 8.31 -15.54
CA ASP A 82 9.18 9.60 -15.58
C ASP A 82 8.98 10.17 -14.16
N PHE A 83 8.70 9.31 -13.19
CA PHE A 83 8.53 9.66 -11.79
C PHE A 83 8.74 8.45 -10.87
N VAL A 84 9.05 8.72 -9.59
CA VAL A 84 9.17 7.71 -8.53
C VAL A 84 8.06 7.93 -7.52
N THR A 85 7.37 6.85 -7.18
CA THR A 85 6.35 6.86 -6.11
C THR A 85 6.86 6.17 -4.86
N THR A 86 6.44 6.66 -3.71
CA THR A 86 6.57 6.01 -2.41
C THR A 86 5.19 5.89 -1.76
N SER A 87 5.07 5.11 -0.69
CA SER A 87 3.83 5.01 0.06
C SER A 87 3.77 6.10 1.14
N CYS A 88 2.63 6.76 1.27
CA CYS A 88 2.39 7.70 2.37
C CYS A 88 2.32 6.96 3.70
N PRO A 89 3.01 7.39 4.76
CA PRO A 89 3.01 6.69 6.05
C PRO A 89 1.65 6.73 6.78
N ARG A 90 0.77 7.68 6.42
CA ARG A 90 -0.57 7.82 7.01
C ARG A 90 -1.60 6.97 6.28
N CYS A 91 -1.89 7.33 5.02
CA CYS A 91 -2.95 6.70 4.24
C CYS A 91 -2.50 5.49 3.41
N GLU A 92 -1.20 5.19 3.38
CA GLU A 92 -0.57 4.09 2.61
C GLU A 92 -0.71 4.18 1.08
N GLY A 93 -1.48 5.16 0.60
CA GLY A 93 -1.59 5.50 -0.82
C GLY A 93 -0.28 5.98 -1.42
N LYS A 94 -0.14 5.80 -2.74
CA LYS A 94 1.05 6.25 -3.47
C LYS A 94 1.15 7.77 -3.50
N MET A 95 2.35 8.28 -3.29
CA MET A 95 2.68 9.69 -3.43
C MET A 95 4.01 9.84 -4.17
N LEU A 96 4.22 10.96 -4.83
CA LEU A 96 5.48 11.23 -5.50
C LEU A 96 6.60 11.42 -4.48
N TYR A 97 7.73 10.74 -4.68
CA TYR A 97 8.85 10.76 -3.75
C TYR A 97 9.41 12.17 -3.52
N LEU A 98 9.48 13.00 -4.58
CA LEU A 98 10.12 14.31 -4.52
C LEU A 98 9.26 15.40 -3.85
N CYS A 99 7.94 15.34 -4.01
CA CYS A 99 7.06 16.44 -3.62
C CYS A 99 5.83 16.01 -2.82
N GLY A 100 5.68 14.72 -2.55
CA GLY A 100 4.56 14.19 -1.78
C GLY A 100 3.20 14.40 -2.46
N THR A 101 3.11 14.74 -3.75
CA THR A 101 1.82 14.79 -4.45
C THR A 101 1.16 13.42 -4.36
N ALA A 102 -0.07 13.37 -3.84
CA ALA A 102 -0.85 12.14 -3.83
C ALA A 102 -1.11 11.71 -5.27
N VAL A 103 -0.80 10.45 -5.57
CA VAL A 103 -1.01 9.86 -6.88
C VAL A 103 -2.37 9.17 -6.83
N PRO A 104 -3.43 9.72 -7.47
CA PRO A 104 -4.69 9.00 -7.58
C PRO A 104 -4.47 7.80 -8.50
N GLN A 105 -5.30 6.77 -8.37
CA GLN A 105 -5.23 5.58 -9.24
C GLN A 105 -5.26 5.93 -10.75
N PRO A 106 -6.00 6.95 -11.22
CA PRO A 106 -5.92 7.45 -12.59
C PRO A 106 -4.63 8.20 -12.96
N LEU A 107 -3.66 8.45 -12.08
CA LEU A 107 -2.31 8.82 -12.56
C LEU A 107 -1.55 7.59 -13.12
N MET A 108 -2.09 6.38 -12.99
CA MET A 108 -1.78 5.25 -13.87
C MET A 108 -2.70 5.16 -15.11
N GLN A 109 -3.75 5.98 -15.20
CA GLN A 109 -4.71 6.06 -16.31
C GLN A 109 -5.15 7.52 -16.55
N VAL A 110 -4.27 8.27 -17.20
CA VAL A 110 -4.30 9.72 -17.53
C VAL A 110 -5.71 10.36 -17.55
N PRO A 111 -5.92 11.56 -16.94
CA PRO A 111 -7.06 12.40 -17.28
C PRO A 111 -6.89 12.90 -18.72
N GLN A 112 -7.75 12.45 -19.63
CA GLN A 112 -7.88 13.09 -20.93
C GLN A 112 -8.39 14.52 -20.73
N SER A 113 -7.51 15.51 -20.68
CA SER A 113 -7.95 16.88 -20.98
C SER A 113 -7.90 17.08 -22.50
N PRO A 114 -8.99 17.58 -23.12
CA PRO A 114 -9.01 17.87 -24.54
C PRO A 114 -8.41 19.26 -24.75
N SER A 115 -7.22 19.33 -25.34
CA SER A 115 -6.77 20.41 -26.24
C SER A 115 -5.25 20.55 -26.26
N SER A 116 -4.61 19.94 -27.25
CA SER A 116 -3.81 20.70 -28.20
C SER A 116 -3.61 19.87 -29.45
N ILE A 117 -3.82 20.55 -30.57
CA ILE A 117 -3.87 20.05 -31.92
C ILE A 117 -2.46 19.64 -32.35
N GLY A 118 -2.32 18.44 -32.91
CA GLY A 118 -1.11 17.96 -33.57
C GLY A 118 -1.40 16.66 -34.32
N PHE A 119 -1.34 16.73 -35.65
CA PHE A 119 -1.58 15.62 -36.57
C PHE A 119 -0.41 14.62 -36.61
N GLU A 120 -0.76 13.37 -36.94
CA GLU A 120 0.04 12.26 -37.49
C GLU A 120 0.99 11.48 -36.55
N ASP A 121 0.67 10.21 -36.26
CA ASP A 121 1.16 9.04 -37.02
C ASP A 121 0.40 7.74 -36.60
N GLU A 122 -0.06 6.95 -37.58
CA GLU A 122 -0.84 5.71 -37.37
C GLU A 122 0.06 4.52 -36.96
N GLY A 123 0.62 4.57 -35.75
CA GLY A 123 1.57 3.54 -35.36
C GLY A 123 1.92 3.39 -33.87
N ASP A 124 1.02 3.66 -32.94
CA ASP A 124 1.02 2.99 -31.61
C ASP A 124 -0.28 3.32 -30.86
N LYS A 125 -1.04 2.31 -30.45
CA LYS A 125 -2.30 2.54 -29.73
C LYS A 125 -2.00 2.93 -28.27
N GLY A 126 -2.00 4.24 -28.00
CA GLY A 126 -2.79 4.77 -26.88
C GLY A 126 -2.12 5.00 -25.53
N LEU A 127 -0.83 5.32 -25.47
CA LEU A 127 -0.24 5.96 -24.28
C LEU A 127 0.50 7.22 -24.72
N ALA A 128 0.02 8.39 -24.31
CA ALA A 128 0.80 9.62 -24.48
C ALA A 128 2.18 9.42 -23.85
N LYS A 129 3.25 9.72 -24.60
CA LYS A 129 4.61 9.78 -24.02
C LYS A 129 4.64 10.90 -22.99
N LEU A 130 4.31 10.55 -21.74
CA LEU A 130 4.47 11.44 -20.60
C LEU A 130 5.96 11.76 -20.51
N GLY A 131 6.33 13.03 -20.66
CA GLY A 131 7.68 13.47 -20.37
C GLY A 131 7.98 13.35 -18.87
N LYS A 132 9.25 13.52 -18.49
CA LYS A 132 9.68 13.56 -17.08
C LYS A 132 8.76 14.46 -16.25
N TYR A 133 8.22 13.92 -15.16
CA TYR A 133 7.32 14.65 -14.27
C TYR A 133 8.05 15.87 -13.68
N ARG A 134 7.39 17.03 -13.71
CA ARG A 134 7.85 18.25 -13.05
C ARG A 134 6.90 18.57 -11.93
N SER A 135 7.39 18.56 -10.69
CA SER A 135 6.57 18.93 -9.55
C SER A 135 6.18 20.40 -9.63
N THR A 136 4.88 20.65 -9.52
CA THR A 136 4.30 21.99 -9.35
C THR A 136 3.70 22.20 -7.97
N LEU A 137 3.67 21.16 -7.13
CA LEU A 137 3.12 21.23 -5.78
C LEU A 137 4.08 22.01 -4.87
N ILE A 138 3.60 23.14 -4.37
CA ILE A 138 4.27 23.98 -3.38
C ILE A 138 3.34 24.02 -2.16
N ARG A 139 3.87 23.68 -0.98
CA ARG A 139 3.20 23.80 0.32
C ARG A 139 3.71 25.04 1.07
N ASP A 140 3.13 25.30 2.24
CA ASP A 140 3.57 26.39 3.12
C ASP A 140 5.04 26.24 3.54
N GLU A 141 5.64 27.34 3.97
CA GLU A 141 7.01 27.34 4.48
C GLU A 141 7.13 26.37 5.67
N PHE A 142 8.14 25.50 5.63
CA PHE A 142 8.36 24.41 6.61
C PHE A 142 7.29 23.31 6.66
N ALA A 143 6.44 23.21 5.63
CA ALA A 143 5.48 22.12 5.53
C ALA A 143 6.17 20.74 5.47
N ASP A 144 5.56 19.75 6.13
CA ASP A 144 6.03 18.37 6.12
C ASP A 144 5.70 17.69 4.78
N TYR A 145 6.70 17.13 4.10
CA TYR A 145 6.58 16.36 2.86
C TYR A 145 6.60 14.85 3.08
N SER A 146 6.68 14.40 4.33
CA SER A 146 6.64 12.98 4.71
C SER A 146 5.27 12.35 4.42
N VAL A 147 4.22 13.16 4.35
CA VAL A 147 2.84 12.75 4.02
C VAL A 147 2.38 13.26 2.65
N CYS A 148 1.41 12.58 2.06
CA CYS A 148 0.90 12.95 0.75
C CYS A 148 0.10 14.26 0.79
N SER A 149 -0.13 14.89 -0.36
CA SER A 149 -0.86 16.16 -0.48
C SER A 149 -2.23 16.12 0.17
N ASP A 150 -2.97 15.01 -0.01
CA ASP A 150 -4.32 14.85 0.54
C ASP A 150 -4.24 14.82 2.07
N CYS A 151 -3.42 13.92 2.63
CA CYS A 151 -3.20 13.86 4.08
C CYS A 151 -2.68 15.16 4.68
N TYR A 152 -1.86 15.93 3.96
CA TYR A 152 -1.41 17.25 4.40
C TYR A 152 -2.58 18.24 4.50
N GLN A 153 -3.45 18.29 3.48
CA GLN A 153 -4.64 19.12 3.50
C GLN A 153 -5.62 18.70 4.61
N ASP A 154 -5.80 17.41 4.81
CA ASP A 154 -6.67 16.86 5.86
C ASP A 154 -6.20 17.28 7.26
N LEU A 155 -4.89 17.22 7.52
CA LEU A 155 -4.31 17.68 8.79
C LEU A 155 -4.58 19.17 9.03
N MET A 156 -4.46 19.98 7.99
CA MET A 156 -4.72 21.43 8.08
C MET A 156 -6.20 21.75 8.30
N ARG A 157 -7.12 20.93 7.76
CA ARG A 157 -8.56 21.09 7.93
C ARG A 157 -9.11 20.44 9.22
N GLY A 158 -8.33 19.60 9.89
CA GLY A 158 -8.80 18.78 11.00
C GLY A 158 -9.76 17.66 10.57
N GLU A 159 -9.73 17.29 9.29
CA GLU A 159 -10.58 16.23 8.73
C GLU A 159 -9.86 14.87 8.80
N PHE A 160 -10.63 13.80 8.98
CA PHE A 160 -10.15 12.41 8.94
C PHE A 160 -10.52 11.73 7.62
N ARG A 161 -10.55 12.47 6.51
CA ARG A 161 -10.97 11.97 5.19
C ARG A 161 -9.78 11.75 4.27
N CYS A 162 -9.23 10.55 4.23
CA CYS A 162 -8.04 10.28 3.40
C CYS A 162 -8.40 10.05 1.92
N GLY A 163 -8.30 11.09 1.09
CA GLY A 163 -8.42 11.02 -0.37
C GLY A 163 -9.07 12.26 -0.98
N SER A 164 -9.14 12.31 -2.31
CA SER A 164 -9.90 13.34 -3.03
C SER A 164 -11.30 12.86 -3.37
N GLU A 165 -12.23 13.81 -3.56
CA GLU A 165 -13.55 13.49 -4.10
C GLU A 165 -13.42 12.75 -5.44
N LEU A 166 -14.18 11.66 -5.59
CA LEU A 166 -14.19 10.87 -6.81
C LEU A 166 -14.99 11.59 -7.89
N GLN A 167 -14.31 12.31 -8.77
CA GLN A 167 -14.95 13.00 -9.90
C GLN A 167 -15.26 12.05 -11.06
N GLY A 168 -16.35 12.32 -11.78
CA GLY A 168 -16.74 11.55 -12.97
C GLY A 168 -17.39 10.19 -12.68
N VAL A 169 -17.54 9.80 -11.42
CA VAL A 169 -18.30 8.60 -11.03
C VAL A 169 -19.79 8.87 -11.19
N ARG A 170 -20.43 8.20 -12.14
CA ARG A 170 -21.87 8.30 -12.36
C ARG A 170 -22.60 7.43 -11.33
N ASN A 171 -23.21 8.05 -10.32
CA ASN A 171 -24.15 7.38 -9.40
C ASN A 171 -25.55 8.03 -9.49
N PRO A 172 -26.30 7.78 -10.57
CA PRO A 172 -27.56 8.49 -10.81
C PRO A 172 -28.63 8.13 -9.77
N ASN A 173 -28.55 6.92 -9.21
CA ASN A 173 -29.53 6.42 -8.25
C ASN A 173 -29.17 6.78 -6.81
N ARG A 174 -27.97 7.32 -6.54
CA ARG A 174 -27.50 7.62 -5.18
C ARG A 174 -27.72 6.44 -4.23
N THR A 175 -27.42 5.23 -4.70
CA THR A 175 -27.53 4.02 -3.88
C THR A 175 -26.16 3.42 -3.67
N LEU A 176 -25.84 3.07 -2.43
CA LEU A 176 -24.66 2.28 -2.08
C LEU A 176 -25.10 0.97 -1.45
N TYR A 177 -24.31 -0.06 -1.68
CA TYR A 177 -24.54 -1.39 -1.13
C TYR A 177 -23.35 -1.82 -0.30
N ILE A 178 -23.61 -2.60 0.73
CA ILE A 178 -22.60 -3.12 1.64
C ILE A 178 -22.76 -4.62 1.80
N ARG A 179 -21.64 -5.32 1.95
CA ARG A 179 -21.59 -6.72 2.33
C ARG A 179 -20.41 -6.94 3.26
N GLY A 180 -20.51 -7.86 4.20
CA GLY A 180 -19.44 -8.10 5.15
C GLY A 180 -19.45 -9.47 5.78
N THR A 181 -18.57 -9.68 6.75
CA THR A 181 -18.37 -10.98 7.41
C THR A 181 -19.51 -11.37 8.33
N TRP A 182 -20.36 -10.44 8.77
CA TRP A 182 -21.46 -10.67 9.72
C TRP A 182 -22.49 -11.71 9.23
N ASP A 183 -22.59 -11.93 7.93
CA ASP A 183 -23.42 -12.95 7.32
C ASP A 183 -22.62 -13.87 6.37
N GLY A 184 -21.30 -13.93 6.55
CA GLY A 184 -20.40 -14.68 5.67
C GLY A 184 -20.36 -14.14 4.23
N PHE A 185 -20.64 -12.84 4.06
CA PHE A 185 -20.77 -12.16 2.77
C PHE A 185 -21.89 -12.71 1.88
N SER A 186 -22.92 -13.31 2.47
CA SER A 186 -23.99 -14.00 1.74
C SER A 186 -24.94 -13.03 1.04
N SER A 187 -25.22 -11.90 1.69
CA SER A 187 -26.14 -10.88 1.26
C SER A 187 -25.42 -9.63 0.76
N LEU A 188 -26.17 -8.81 0.04
CA LEU A 188 -25.75 -7.49 -0.41
C LEU A 188 -26.87 -6.52 -0.02
N GLU A 189 -26.61 -5.73 1.00
CA GLU A 189 -27.60 -4.89 1.65
C GLU A 189 -27.47 -3.44 1.18
N GLU A 190 -28.59 -2.74 1.06
CA GLU A 190 -28.61 -1.34 0.66
C GLU A 190 -28.36 -0.43 1.87
N MET A 191 -27.46 0.54 1.72
CA MET A 191 -27.18 1.53 2.76
C MET A 191 -28.25 2.62 2.77
N SER A 192 -28.58 3.14 3.96
CA SER A 192 -29.56 4.22 4.11
C SER A 192 -28.92 5.59 3.99
N GLU A 193 -29.45 6.47 3.13
CA GLU A 193 -29.01 7.88 3.07
C GLU A 193 -29.53 8.63 4.31
N ALA A 194 -28.63 9.10 5.16
CA ALA A 194 -28.98 9.83 6.39
C ALA A 194 -29.10 11.35 6.14
N GLU A 195 -28.11 11.91 5.45
CA GLU A 195 -28.08 13.30 4.98
C GLU A 195 -27.66 13.30 3.51
N THR A 196 -27.83 14.41 2.79
CA THR A 196 -27.51 14.48 1.36
C THR A 196 -26.05 14.06 1.11
N GLY A 197 -25.85 12.90 0.47
CA GLY A 197 -24.52 12.33 0.20
C GLY A 197 -23.86 11.57 1.36
N SER A 198 -24.55 11.36 2.48
CA SER A 198 -24.07 10.58 3.63
C SER A 198 -24.87 9.27 3.75
N TYR A 199 -24.18 8.14 3.75
CA TYR A 199 -24.78 6.82 3.81
C TYR A 199 -24.40 6.11 5.10
N THR A 200 -25.38 5.48 5.73
CA THR A 200 -25.22 4.78 7.00
C THR A 200 -25.72 3.35 6.87
N PHE A 201 -25.02 2.43 7.54
CA PHE A 201 -25.42 1.04 7.72
C PHE A 201 -25.03 0.61 9.13
N ASN A 202 -25.96 -0.05 9.83
CA ASN A 202 -25.72 -0.54 11.18
C ASN A 202 -25.40 -2.02 11.12
N VAL A 203 -24.31 -2.43 11.76
CA VAL A 203 -23.87 -3.81 11.86
C VAL A 203 -23.59 -4.14 13.31
N ALA A 204 -24.07 -5.31 13.75
CA ALA A 204 -23.69 -5.86 15.05
C ALA A 204 -22.38 -6.64 14.92
N LEU A 205 -21.39 -6.34 15.76
CA LEU A 205 -20.10 -7.04 15.72
C LEU A 205 -20.20 -8.44 16.31
N GLY A 206 -19.60 -9.44 15.65
CA GLY A 206 -19.49 -10.79 16.18
C GLY A 206 -18.58 -10.91 17.41
N GLU A 207 -18.40 -12.14 17.90
CA GLU A 207 -17.57 -12.44 19.08
C GLU A 207 -16.11 -11.98 18.95
N THR A 208 -15.58 -11.93 17.73
CA THR A 208 -14.23 -11.45 17.42
C THR A 208 -14.06 -9.95 17.64
N ARG A 209 -15.17 -9.19 17.69
CA ARG A 209 -15.20 -7.72 17.65
C ARG A 209 -14.47 -7.14 16.43
N CYS A 210 -14.35 -7.94 15.37
CA CYS A 210 -13.73 -7.55 14.11
C CYS A 210 -14.60 -8.00 12.94
N GLU A 211 -14.96 -7.07 12.06
CA GLU A 211 -15.76 -7.36 10.86
C GLU A 211 -15.07 -6.78 9.63
N ARG A 212 -15.10 -7.51 8.51
CA ARG A 212 -14.59 -7.07 7.22
C ARG A 212 -15.74 -6.78 6.28
N PHE A 213 -15.62 -5.74 5.46
CA PHE A 213 -16.70 -5.38 4.53
C PHE A 213 -16.20 -4.74 3.23
N GLN A 214 -17.11 -4.69 2.25
CA GLN A 214 -16.95 -4.02 0.97
C GLN A 214 -18.15 -3.10 0.71
N ILE A 215 -17.89 -1.96 0.09
CA ILE A 215 -18.93 -1.06 -0.40
C ILE A 215 -18.98 -1.17 -1.93
N LEU A 216 -20.17 -1.33 -2.48
CA LEU A 216 -20.41 -1.56 -3.90
C LEU A 216 -21.40 -0.54 -4.45
N MET A 217 -21.22 -0.19 -5.72
CA MET A 217 -22.18 0.60 -6.49
C MET A 217 -22.92 -0.29 -7.48
N GLU A 218 -24.18 0.05 -7.77
CA GLU A 218 -25.03 -0.63 -8.78
C GLU A 218 -25.16 -2.16 -8.59
N ARG A 219 -24.97 -2.66 -7.35
CA ARG A 219 -24.87 -4.10 -7.05
C ARG A 219 -23.83 -4.84 -7.90
N SER A 220 -22.81 -4.13 -8.40
CA SER A 220 -21.83 -4.65 -9.33
C SER A 220 -20.48 -4.85 -8.66
N ARG A 221 -19.92 -6.05 -8.84
CA ARG A 221 -18.53 -6.35 -8.42
C ARG A 221 -17.46 -5.64 -9.25
N ASN A 222 -17.86 -4.90 -10.27
CA ASN A 222 -16.96 -4.06 -11.07
C ASN A 222 -16.89 -2.61 -10.57
N HIS A 223 -17.70 -2.25 -9.57
CA HIS A 223 -17.75 -0.90 -9.01
C HIS A 223 -17.63 -0.97 -7.49
N ILE A 224 -16.47 -1.40 -7.00
CA ILE A 224 -16.19 -1.59 -5.57
C ILE A 224 -15.41 -0.38 -5.05
N ILE A 225 -15.80 0.15 -3.90
CA ILE A 225 -15.07 1.16 -3.13
C ILE A 225 -14.31 0.44 -2.00
N TYR A 226 -12.98 0.55 -2.01
CA TYR A 226 -12.10 -0.29 -1.18
C TYR A 226 -10.86 0.47 -0.67
N PRO A 227 -10.19 -0.02 0.38
CA PRO A 227 -8.97 0.62 0.90
C PRO A 227 -7.74 0.27 0.05
N VAL A 228 -6.69 1.09 0.10
CA VAL A 228 -5.43 0.85 -0.64
C VAL A 228 -4.82 -0.54 -0.38
N ARG A 229 -4.94 -1.07 0.83
CA ARG A 229 -4.53 -2.42 1.23
C ARG A 229 -5.70 -3.21 1.79
N ASP A 230 -5.59 -4.53 1.77
CA ASP A 230 -6.54 -5.38 2.49
C ASP A 230 -6.51 -5.13 4.01
N GLY A 231 -7.68 -5.19 4.64
CA GLY A 231 -7.89 -4.92 6.06
C GLY A 231 -7.61 -3.47 6.45
N GLY A 232 -7.91 -2.51 5.58
CA GLY A 232 -7.69 -1.08 5.83
C GLY A 232 -8.75 -0.49 6.77
N ASP A 233 -8.32 0.38 7.68
CA ASP A 233 -9.19 1.19 8.53
C ASP A 233 -9.57 2.52 7.84
N GLN A 234 -10.36 3.35 8.52
CA GLN A 234 -10.82 4.66 8.04
C GLN A 234 -9.70 5.67 7.69
N THR A 235 -8.46 5.44 8.11
CA THR A 235 -7.31 6.29 7.79
C THR A 235 -6.65 5.94 6.46
N LYS A 236 -7.05 4.83 5.83
CA LYS A 236 -6.45 4.35 4.59
C LYS A 236 -7.08 5.00 3.38
N ARG A 237 -6.25 5.26 2.35
CA ARG A 237 -6.72 5.91 1.12
C ARG A 237 -7.80 5.05 0.45
N ILE A 238 -8.87 5.72 0.05
CA ILE A 238 -9.99 5.13 -0.68
C ILE A 238 -9.61 4.97 -2.16
N HIS A 239 -9.95 3.82 -2.74
CA HIS A 239 -9.80 3.47 -4.15
C HIS A 239 -11.13 2.99 -4.76
N GLY A 240 -11.15 2.88 -6.09
CA GLY A 240 -12.35 2.58 -6.86
C GLY A 240 -13.26 3.81 -7.07
N PRO A 241 -14.50 3.63 -7.54
CA PRO A 241 -15.15 2.36 -7.82
C PRO A 241 -14.57 1.64 -9.03
N ASP A 242 -14.01 0.45 -8.84
CA ASP A 242 -13.55 -0.41 -9.95
C ASP A 242 -13.53 -1.91 -9.55
N GLN A 243 -13.03 -2.76 -10.45
CA GLN A 243 -12.94 -4.22 -10.26
C GLN A 243 -11.70 -4.70 -9.49
N HIS A 244 -10.73 -3.82 -9.21
CA HIS A 244 -9.48 -4.17 -8.52
C HIS A 244 -9.64 -4.27 -6.99
N GLY A 245 -10.86 -4.02 -6.48
CA GLY A 245 -11.21 -4.14 -5.06
C GLY A 245 -11.68 -5.52 -4.62
N LEU A 246 -11.74 -6.51 -5.52
CA LEU A 246 -12.36 -7.81 -5.24
C LEU A 246 -11.78 -8.53 -4.02
N ASP A 247 -10.47 -8.45 -3.82
CA ASP A 247 -9.69 -9.07 -2.74
C ASP A 247 -9.32 -8.08 -1.63
N LYS A 248 -9.92 -6.88 -1.62
CA LYS A 248 -9.63 -5.83 -0.65
C LYS A 248 -10.86 -5.50 0.18
N TYR A 249 -10.70 -5.58 1.50
CA TYR A 249 -11.76 -5.35 2.44
C TYR A 249 -11.40 -4.21 3.41
N TRP A 250 -12.40 -3.42 3.76
CA TRP A 250 -12.33 -2.55 4.94
C TRP A 250 -12.40 -3.39 6.21
N MET A 251 -11.77 -2.92 7.28
CA MET A 251 -11.78 -3.58 8.59
C MET A 251 -12.40 -2.65 9.63
N ILE A 252 -13.39 -3.17 10.36
CA ILE A 252 -13.85 -2.63 11.63
C ILE A 252 -13.15 -3.43 12.72
N ASP A 253 -12.38 -2.78 13.59
CA ASP A 253 -11.69 -3.41 14.71
C ASP A 253 -12.06 -2.70 16.02
N ALA A 254 -12.94 -3.32 16.80
CA ALA A 254 -13.42 -2.79 18.06
C ALA A 254 -12.80 -3.50 19.28
N ARG A 255 -11.67 -4.20 19.12
CA ARG A 255 -11.03 -4.93 20.23
C ARG A 255 -10.50 -4.01 21.33
N ASP A 256 -9.98 -2.85 20.93
CA ASP A 256 -9.48 -1.80 21.81
C ASP A 256 -10.59 -0.81 22.24
N SER A 257 -11.81 -1.01 21.76
CA SER A 257 -12.99 -0.21 22.13
C SER A 257 -13.76 -0.93 23.25
N ASP A 258 -14.36 -0.19 24.18
CA ASP A 258 -15.31 -0.72 25.18
C ASP A 258 -16.67 -1.13 24.56
N VAL A 259 -16.66 -1.54 23.29
CA VAL A 259 -17.84 -1.96 22.54
C VAL A 259 -18.04 -3.46 22.76
N ALA A 260 -19.21 -3.83 23.27
CA ALA A 260 -19.57 -5.23 23.53
C ALA A 260 -19.87 -5.98 22.23
N ALA A 261 -19.63 -7.29 22.20
CA ALA A 261 -20.11 -8.13 21.11
C ALA A 261 -21.64 -8.04 20.99
N GLY A 262 -22.16 -7.97 19.76
CA GLY A 262 -23.59 -7.85 19.48
C GLY A 262 -24.19 -6.45 19.64
N SER A 263 -23.38 -5.41 19.81
CA SER A 263 -23.80 -4.00 19.77
C SER A 263 -23.61 -3.35 18.41
#